data_AF-M0AZI6-F1
#
_entry.id   AF-M0AZI6-F1
#
_cell.length_a   1.000
_cell.length_b   1.000
_cell.length_c   1.000
_cell.angle_alpha   90.00
_cell.angle_beta   90.00
_cell.angle_gamma   90.00
#
_symmetry.space_group_name_H-M   'P 1'
#
loop_
_entity.id
_entity.type
_entity.pdbx_description
1 polymer ?
#
loop_
_entity_poly.entity_id
_entity_poly.type
_entity_poly.pdbx_seq_one_letter_code
_entity_poly.pdbx_strand_id
1 'polypeptide(L)'
;MNLPDRFRDLPAWAAVLASVLGLVVVLTGLSMVLGIVFAGIAVGMELGSPALGVLAALLGLAIVAVPTIAVVLALRGGEDEREGGHGARYDDASDDRVATLRDRYTAGEIDDETFEQRVDELLSGTDATAAGTERESSKRRNHAADRADETRTPERER
;
A
#
# COMPACT_ATOMS: atom_id res chain seq x y z
N MET A 1 -22.03 4.88 2.10
CA MET A 1 -22.00 6.02 3.06
C MET A 1 -20.83 6.90 2.66
N ASN A 2 -21.07 8.15 2.24
CA ASN A 2 -20.00 9.10 1.90
C ASN A 2 -19.18 9.40 3.16
N LEU A 3 -17.93 8.98 3.19
CA LEU A 3 -17.00 9.45 4.21
C LEU A 3 -16.72 10.95 3.96
N PRO A 4 -16.83 11.81 4.99
CA PRO A 4 -16.69 13.26 4.84
C PRO A 4 -15.26 13.65 4.45
N ASP A 5 -15.14 14.60 3.52
CA ASP A 5 -13.89 15.06 2.88
C ASP A 5 -12.77 15.48 3.83
N ARG A 6 -13.09 15.78 5.09
CA ARG A 6 -12.13 16.13 6.16
C ARG A 6 -11.08 15.06 6.49
N PHE A 7 -11.24 13.82 6.01
CA PHE A 7 -10.27 12.75 6.21
C PHE A 7 -9.24 12.65 5.06
N ARG A 8 -9.41 13.40 3.97
CA ARG A 8 -8.46 13.41 2.84
C ARG A 8 -7.22 14.25 3.10
N ASP A 9 -7.32 15.26 3.94
CA ASP A 9 -6.18 16.09 4.38
C ASP A 9 -5.60 15.54 5.68
N LEU A 10 -5.05 14.33 5.65
CA LEU A 10 -4.24 13.85 6.78
C LEU A 10 -2.86 14.53 6.70
N PRO A 11 -2.54 15.44 7.64
CA PRO A 11 -1.30 16.21 7.60
C PRO A 11 -0.08 15.29 7.76
N ALA A 12 1.07 15.66 7.18
CA ALA A 12 2.29 14.85 7.18
C ALA A 12 2.72 14.35 8.57
N TRP A 13 2.38 15.06 9.65
CA TRP A 13 2.65 14.61 11.01
C TRP A 13 1.86 13.35 11.41
N ALA A 14 0.67 13.11 10.83
CA ALA A 14 -0.12 11.91 11.05
C ALA A 14 0.57 10.67 10.48
N ALA A 15 1.20 10.79 9.31
CA ALA A 15 2.01 9.72 8.73
C ALA A 15 3.22 9.39 9.61
N VAL A 16 3.88 10.40 10.19
CA VAL A 16 4.98 10.20 11.14
C VAL A 16 4.48 9.50 12.41
N LEU A 17 3.34 9.92 12.98
CA LEU A 17 2.77 9.25 14.15
C LEU A 17 2.34 7.82 13.87
N ALA A 18 1.75 7.56 12.70
CA ALA A 18 1.39 6.21 12.28
C ALA A 18 2.63 5.32 12.12
N SER A 19 3.70 5.85 11.54
CA SER A 19 4.99 5.17 11.41
C SER A 19 5.61 4.86 12.78
N VAL A 20 5.63 5.83 13.69
CA VAL A 20 6.14 5.64 15.07
C VAL A 20 5.28 4.62 15.82
N LEU A 21 3.95 4.69 15.71
CA LEU A 21 3.06 3.74 16.35
C LEU A 21 3.25 2.33 15.79
N GLY A 22 3.39 2.20 14.46
CA GLY A 22 3.72 0.93 13.80
C GLY A 22 5.05 0.36 14.30
N LEU A 23 6.07 1.19 14.41
CA LEU A 23 7.38 0.79 14.95
C LEU A 23 7.25 0.31 16.40
N VAL A 24 6.48 1.01 17.25
CA VAL A 24 6.26 0.62 18.65
C VAL A 24 5.53 -0.73 18.74
N VAL A 25 4.51 -0.95 17.91
CA VAL A 25 3.79 -2.23 17.86
C VAL A 25 4.73 -3.35 17.42
N VAL A 26 5.54 -3.14 16.39
CA VAL A 26 6.54 -4.10 15.93
C VAL A 26 7.56 -4.40 17.04
N LEU A 27 8.10 -3.37 17.70
CA LEU A 27 9.04 -3.53 18.81
C LEU A 27 8.41 -4.31 19.97
N THR A 28 7.15 -4.01 20.30
CA THR A 28 6.43 -4.67 21.40
C THR A 28 6.19 -6.15 21.07
N GLY A 29 5.76 -6.44 19.84
CA GLY A 29 5.62 -7.82 19.35
C GLY A 29 6.94 -8.58 19.38
N LEU A 30 8.02 -7.95 18.89
CA LEU A 30 9.36 -8.52 18.92
C LEU A 30 9.82 -8.82 20.36
N SER A 31 9.57 -7.89 21.28
CA SER A 31 9.93 -8.02 22.69
C SER A 31 9.15 -9.15 23.38
N MET A 32 7.85 -9.28 23.07
CA MET A 32 7.01 -10.37 23.57
C MET A 32 7.51 -11.73 23.08
N VAL A 33 7.85 -11.84 21.79
CA VAL A 33 8.44 -13.05 21.20
C VAL A 33 9.76 -13.41 21.87
N LEU A 34 10.64 -12.43 22.06
CA LEU A 34 11.93 -12.63 22.69
C LEU A 34 11.78 -13.09 24.16
N GLY A 35 10.81 -12.54 24.88
CA GLY A 35 10.48 -12.95 26.25
C GLY A 35 10.02 -14.41 26.34
N ILE A 36 9.21 -14.88 25.39
CA ILE A 36 8.75 -16.28 25.35
C ILE A 36 9.91 -17.24 25.09
N VAL A 37 10.81 -16.88 24.17
CA VAL A 37 12.02 -17.67 23.91
C VAL A 37 12.90 -17.74 25.14
N PHE A 38 13.14 -16.61 25.80
CA PHE A 38 13.97 -16.55 27.00
C PHE A 38 13.36 -17.36 28.16
N ALA A 39 12.05 -17.27 28.35
CA ALA A 39 11.32 -18.07 29.34
C ALA A 39 11.41 -19.57 29.05
N GLY A 40 11.26 -19.99 27.79
CA GLY A 40 11.43 -21.40 27.39
C GLY A 40 12.84 -21.92 27.65
N ILE A 41 13.87 -21.13 27.33
CA ILE A 41 15.27 -21.48 27.61
C ILE A 41 15.53 -21.59 29.12
N ALA A 42 15.03 -20.64 29.92
CA ALA A 42 15.18 -20.66 31.37
C ALA A 42 14.56 -21.93 31.99
N VAL A 43 13.35 -22.30 31.57
CA VAL A 43 12.68 -23.53 32.00
C VAL A 43 13.48 -24.78 31.61
N GLY A 44 14.08 -24.80 30.42
CA GLY A 44 14.93 -25.91 30.00
C GLY A 44 16.23 -26.05 30.78
N MET A 45 16.84 -24.92 31.17
CA MET A 45 18.02 -24.94 32.05
C MET A 45 17.67 -25.50 33.43
N GLU A 46 16.51 -25.13 33.98
CA GLU A 46 16.05 -25.61 35.29
C GLU A 46 15.73 -27.12 35.28
N LEU A 47 15.26 -27.65 34.14
CA LEU A 47 15.03 -29.09 33.92
C LEU A 47 16.32 -29.86 33.61
N GLY A 48 17.49 -29.21 33.57
CA GLY A 48 18.78 -29.83 33.29
C GLY A 48 18.95 -30.32 31.85
N SER A 49 18.08 -29.91 30.93
CA SER A 49 18.10 -30.31 29.52
C SER A 49 17.86 -29.11 28.60
N PRO A 50 18.92 -28.59 27.94
CA PRO A 50 18.78 -27.47 27.01
C PRO A 50 17.89 -27.83 25.81
N ALA A 51 17.84 -29.11 25.43
CA ALA A 51 16.97 -29.59 24.35
C ALA A 51 15.48 -29.40 24.67
N LEU A 52 15.08 -29.63 25.93
CA LEU A 52 13.70 -29.37 26.37
C LEU A 52 13.39 -27.88 26.40
N GLY A 53 14.36 -27.04 26.76
CA GLY A 53 14.21 -25.58 26.72
C GLY A 53 14.00 -25.02 25.32
N VAL A 54 14.81 -25.49 24.36
CA VAL A 54 14.65 -25.11 22.95
C VAL A 54 13.30 -25.57 22.42
N LEU A 55 12.87 -26.79 22.74
CA LEU A 55 11.56 -27.29 22.32
C LEU A 55 10.41 -26.45 22.92
N ALA A 56 10.48 -26.12 24.22
CA ALA A 56 9.50 -25.27 24.89
C ALA A 56 9.47 -23.85 24.31
N ALA A 57 10.64 -23.27 24.02
CA ALA A 57 10.77 -21.97 23.38
C ALA A 57 10.16 -21.96 21.97
N LEU A 58 10.42 -22.99 21.17
CA LEU A 58 9.84 -23.14 19.82
C LEU A 58 8.32 -23.33 19.88
N LEU A 59 7.82 -24.10 20.84
CA LEU A 59 6.38 -24.30 21.02
C LEU A 59 5.69 -22.99 21.44
N GLY A 60 6.26 -22.27 22.40
CA GLY A 60 5.77 -20.95 22.81
C GLY A 60 5.82 -19.93 21.67
N LEU A 61 6.88 -19.94 20.87
CA LEU A 61 7.01 -19.11 19.68
C LEU A 61 5.93 -19.43 18.67
N ALA A 62 5.67 -20.70 18.37
CA ALA A 62 4.67 -21.10 17.39
C ALA A 62 3.25 -20.65 17.81
N ILE A 63 2.92 -20.74 19.10
CA ILE A 63 1.62 -20.31 19.64
C ILE A 63 1.36 -18.81 19.38
N VAL A 64 2.41 -17.97 19.40
CA VAL A 64 2.27 -16.53 19.16
C VAL A 64 2.48 -16.17 17.71
N ALA A 65 3.50 -16.71 17.06
CA ALA A 65 3.86 -16.38 15.69
C ALA A 65 2.75 -16.76 14.69
N VAL A 66 2.12 -17.93 14.85
CA VAL A 66 1.04 -18.38 13.94
C VAL A 66 -0.14 -17.41 13.89
N PRO A 67 -0.79 -17.03 15.02
CA PRO A 67 -1.89 -16.07 14.98
C PRO A 67 -1.42 -14.67 14.56
N THR A 68 -0.22 -14.24 14.93
CA THR A 68 0.31 -12.94 14.48
C THR A 68 0.49 -12.91 12.96
N ILE A 69 1.10 -13.94 12.38
CA ILE A 69 1.25 -14.06 10.92
C ILE A 69 -0.12 -14.15 10.25
N ALA A 70 -1.05 -14.93 10.79
CA ALA A 70 -2.40 -15.05 10.25
C ALA A 70 -3.15 -13.72 10.24
N VAL A 71 -3.04 -12.92 11.31
CA VAL A 71 -3.63 -11.58 11.38
C VAL A 71 -2.98 -10.63 10.36
N VAL A 72 -1.65 -10.64 10.26
CA VAL A 72 -0.93 -9.82 9.26
C VAL A 72 -1.32 -10.22 7.83
N LEU A 73 -1.44 -11.51 7.55
CA LEU A 73 -1.87 -12.00 6.24
C LEU A 73 -3.34 -11.65 5.97
N ALA A 74 -4.22 -11.75 6.95
CA ALA A 74 -5.62 -11.38 6.80
C ALA A 74 -5.80 -9.87 6.58
N LEU A 75 -4.97 -9.05 7.23
CA LEU A 75 -4.95 -7.61 7.00
C LEU A 75 -4.39 -7.25 5.62
N ARG A 76 -3.44 -8.03 5.09
CA ARG A 76 -2.91 -7.87 3.72
C ARG A 76 -3.83 -8.43 2.62
N GLY A 77 -4.57 -9.50 2.89
CA GLY A 77 -5.48 -10.13 1.92
C GLY A 77 -6.90 -9.57 1.94
N GLY A 78 -7.25 -8.74 2.94
CA GLY A 78 -8.58 -8.11 3.05
C GLY A 78 -8.82 -6.94 2.09
N GLU A 79 -7.85 -6.61 1.23
CA GLU A 79 -7.95 -5.57 0.21
C GLU A 79 -8.55 -6.09 -1.11
N ASP A 80 -8.58 -7.42 -1.33
CA ASP A 80 -9.01 -8.03 -2.61
C ASP A 80 -10.52 -8.37 -2.67
N GLU A 81 -11.25 -8.36 -1.54
CA GLU A 81 -12.62 -8.91 -1.49
C GLU A 81 -13.75 -7.87 -1.22
N ARG A 82 -13.49 -6.56 -1.30
CA ARG A 82 -14.57 -5.55 -1.18
C ARG A 82 -14.85 -4.82 -2.48
N GLU A 83 -15.94 -5.26 -3.11
CA GLU A 83 -16.88 -4.48 -3.91
C GLU A 83 -16.39 -3.95 -5.27
N GLY A 84 -16.93 -4.59 -6.31
CA GLY A 84 -17.04 -4.01 -7.64
C GLY A 84 -17.69 -2.62 -7.58
N GLY A 85 -16.87 -1.60 -7.82
CA GLY A 85 -17.27 -0.22 -7.99
C GLY A 85 -16.41 0.41 -9.07
N HIS A 86 -16.90 0.32 -10.31
CA HIS A 86 -16.53 1.09 -11.50
C HIS A 86 -15.59 2.30 -11.23
N GLY A 87 -14.26 2.11 -11.37
CA GLY A 87 -13.30 3.21 -11.21
C GLY A 87 -11.81 2.89 -11.34
N ALA A 88 -11.35 1.66 -11.13
CA ALA A 88 -9.91 1.36 -10.96
C ALA A 88 -9.29 0.47 -12.05
N ARG A 89 -9.62 0.67 -13.34
CA ARG A 89 -9.09 -0.18 -14.42
C ARG A 89 -7.67 0.18 -14.88
N TYR A 90 -7.08 1.24 -14.33
CA TYR A 90 -5.77 1.73 -14.77
C TYR A 90 -4.62 1.33 -13.83
N ASP A 91 -4.84 1.24 -12.51
CA ASP A 91 -3.78 0.82 -11.56
C ASP A 91 -3.59 -0.70 -11.49
N ASP A 92 -4.67 -1.47 -11.62
CA ASP A 92 -4.66 -2.94 -11.64
C ASP A 92 -3.75 -3.50 -12.76
N ALA A 93 -3.77 -2.84 -13.92
CA ALA A 93 -2.98 -3.24 -15.08
C ALA A 93 -1.47 -2.92 -14.92
N SER A 94 -1.09 -1.94 -14.11
CA SER A 94 0.32 -1.68 -13.79
C SER A 94 0.84 -2.67 -12.74
N ASP A 95 0.03 -2.98 -11.73
CA ASP A 95 0.40 -3.93 -10.68
C ASP A 95 0.61 -5.34 -11.23
N ASP A 96 -0.25 -5.79 -12.14
CA ASP A 96 -0.09 -7.06 -12.86
C ASP A 96 1.20 -7.14 -13.70
N ARG A 97 1.59 -6.01 -14.31
CA ARG A 97 2.83 -5.93 -15.11
C ARG A 97 4.07 -5.96 -14.23
N VAL A 98 4.05 -5.30 -13.08
CA VAL A 98 5.14 -5.33 -12.10
C VAL A 98 5.26 -6.73 -11.49
N ALA A 99 4.14 -7.41 -11.20
CA ALA A 99 4.15 -8.79 -10.71
C ALA A 99 4.81 -9.76 -11.71
N THR A 100 4.51 -9.61 -12.99
CA THR A 100 5.15 -10.41 -14.07
C THR A 100 6.65 -10.10 -14.21
N LEU A 101 7.06 -8.85 -13.96
CA LEU A 101 8.46 -8.45 -13.98
C LEU A 101 9.25 -9.09 -12.82
N ARG A 102 8.65 -9.09 -11.63
CA ARG A 102 9.21 -9.69 -10.42
C ARG A 102 9.42 -11.20 -10.58
N ASP A 103 8.48 -11.89 -11.21
CA ASP A 103 8.59 -13.34 -11.45
C ASP A 103 9.82 -13.68 -12.31
N ARG A 104 10.04 -12.92 -13.39
CA ARG A 104 11.20 -13.10 -14.28
C ARG A 104 12.54 -12.73 -13.64
N TYR A 105 12.57 -11.73 -12.77
CA TYR A 105 13.76 -11.42 -11.98
C TYR A 105 14.12 -12.56 -11.03
N THR A 106 13.11 -13.12 -10.35
CA THR A 106 13.30 -14.23 -9.41
C THR A 106 13.69 -15.52 -10.14
N ALA A 107 13.23 -15.70 -11.37
CA ALA A 107 13.66 -16.76 -12.28
C ALA A 107 15.08 -16.56 -12.84
N GLY A 108 15.69 -15.38 -12.63
CA GLY A 108 17.02 -15.03 -13.15
C GLY A 108 17.06 -14.76 -14.66
N GLU A 109 15.92 -14.53 -15.29
CA GLU A 109 15.82 -14.23 -16.73
C GLU A 109 16.18 -12.77 -17.07
N ILE A 110 16.10 -11.89 -16.07
CA ILE A 110 16.51 -10.49 -16.16
C ILE A 110 17.47 -10.16 -15.02
N ASP A 111 18.44 -9.30 -15.31
CA ASP A 111 19.36 -8.78 -14.29
C ASP A 111 18.72 -7.64 -13.48
N ASP A 112 19.41 -7.28 -12.41
CA ASP A 112 19.01 -6.24 -11.44
C ASP A 112 18.88 -4.86 -12.11
N GLU A 113 19.81 -4.51 -12.99
CA GLU A 113 19.84 -3.21 -13.67
C GLU A 113 18.66 -3.07 -14.65
N THR A 114 18.32 -4.15 -15.35
CA THR A 114 17.17 -4.25 -16.26
C THR A 114 15.84 -4.24 -15.50
N PHE A 115 15.78 -4.85 -14.31
CA PHE A 115 14.60 -4.84 -13.46
C PHE A 115 14.31 -3.42 -12.96
N GLU A 116 15.30 -2.76 -12.36
CA GLU A 116 15.17 -1.39 -11.82
C GLU A 116 14.76 -0.40 -12.92
N GLN A 117 15.38 -0.46 -14.11
CA GLN A 117 15.03 0.42 -15.23
C GLN A 117 13.58 0.25 -15.70
N ARG A 118 13.10 -0.99 -15.75
CA ARG A 118 11.75 -1.33 -16.23
C ARG A 118 10.67 -1.03 -15.19
N VAL A 119 10.99 -1.17 -13.91
CA VAL A 119 10.09 -0.79 -12.81
C VAL A 119 9.93 0.73 -12.77
N ASP A 120 11.03 1.48 -12.88
CA ASP A 120 11.00 2.94 -12.93
C ASP A 120 10.18 3.47 -14.11
N GLU A 121 10.31 2.85 -15.30
CA GLU A 121 9.52 3.19 -16.48
C GLU A 121 8.02 2.90 -16.29
N LEU A 122 7.68 1.77 -15.66
CA LEU A 122 6.30 1.38 -15.39
C LEU A 122 5.63 2.30 -14.37
N LEU A 123 6.36 2.73 -13.34
CA LEU A 123 5.84 3.66 -12.32
C LEU A 123 5.75 5.09 -12.85
N SER A 124 6.73 5.54 -13.64
CA SER A 124 6.73 6.88 -14.24
C SER A 124 5.67 7.08 -15.32
N GLY A 125 5.30 6.02 -16.06
CA GLY A 125 4.29 6.07 -17.12
C GLY A 125 2.84 6.19 -16.61
N THR A 126 2.57 5.69 -15.41
CA THR A 126 1.23 5.77 -14.76
C THR A 126 0.90 7.21 -14.35
N ASP A 127 1.88 7.96 -13.84
CA ASP A 127 1.71 9.37 -13.45
C ASP A 127 1.48 10.31 -14.65
N ALA A 128 2.10 10.02 -15.80
CA ALA A 128 1.99 10.86 -17.00
C ALA A 128 0.63 10.77 -17.69
N THR A 129 -0.07 9.64 -17.57
CA THR A 129 -1.36 9.41 -18.27
C THR A 129 -2.53 10.09 -17.55
N ALA A 130 -2.45 10.25 -16.23
CA ALA A 130 -3.44 11.01 -15.45
C ALA A 130 -3.41 12.52 -15.79
N ALA A 131 -2.24 13.09 -16.05
CA ALA A 131 -2.08 14.52 -16.31
C ALA A 131 -2.51 14.97 -17.74
N GLY A 132 -2.60 14.04 -18.70
CA GLY A 132 -2.93 14.35 -20.10
C GLY A 132 -4.41 14.62 -20.36
N THR A 133 -5.30 14.02 -19.55
CA THR A 133 -6.74 13.97 -19.86
C THR A 133 -7.52 15.20 -19.38
N GLU A 134 -7.02 15.91 -18.37
CA GLU A 134 -7.68 17.12 -17.82
C GLU A 134 -7.38 18.40 -18.62
N ARG A 135 -6.22 18.48 -19.28
CA ARG A 135 -5.83 19.68 -20.05
C ARG A 135 -6.62 19.82 -21.36
N GLU A 136 -7.04 18.72 -21.97
CA GLU A 136 -7.80 18.77 -23.23
C GLU A 136 -9.29 19.11 -23.03
N SER A 137 -9.89 18.66 -21.91
CA SER A 137 -11.30 18.94 -21.57
C SER A 137 -11.54 20.40 -21.20
N SER A 138 -10.54 21.06 -20.60
CA SER A 138 -10.61 22.48 -20.23
C SER A 138 -10.52 23.41 -21.46
N LYS A 139 -9.78 23.01 -22.49
CA LYS A 139 -9.64 23.80 -23.72
C LYS A 139 -10.91 23.80 -24.59
N ARG A 140 -11.68 22.70 -24.60
CA ARG A 140 -12.98 22.64 -25.30
C ARG A 140 -14.09 23.43 -24.60
N ARG A 141 -14.08 23.53 -23.27
CA ARG A 141 -15.10 24.27 -22.50
C ARG A 141 -14.99 25.78 -22.68
N ASN A 142 -13.77 26.32 -22.66
CA ASN A 142 -13.55 27.76 -22.83
C ASN A 142 -13.93 28.25 -24.24
N HIS A 143 -13.76 27.41 -25.27
CA HIS A 143 -14.12 27.81 -26.63
C HIS A 143 -15.64 27.80 -26.91
N ALA A 144 -16.42 27.09 -26.08
CA ALA A 144 -17.89 27.11 -26.14
C ALA A 144 -18.49 28.30 -25.37
N ALA A 145 -17.85 28.73 -24.29
CA ALA A 145 -18.29 29.89 -23.50
C ALA A 145 -18.04 31.23 -24.24
N ASP A 146 -16.93 31.34 -24.97
CA ASP A 146 -16.58 32.54 -25.74
C ASP A 146 -17.52 32.77 -26.95
N ARG A 147 -18.16 31.71 -27.47
CA ARG A 147 -19.11 31.82 -28.58
C ARG A 147 -20.52 32.27 -28.16
N ALA A 148 -20.82 32.24 -26.87
CA ALA A 148 -22.13 32.60 -26.35
C ALA A 148 -22.28 34.10 -26.06
N ASP A 149 -21.16 34.83 -25.92
CA ASP A 149 -21.16 36.26 -25.58
C ASP A 149 -21.28 37.17 -26.82
N GLU A 150 -20.95 36.67 -28.02
CA GLU A 150 -20.99 37.45 -29.26
C GLU A 150 -22.40 37.63 -29.86
N THR A 151 -23.46 37.11 -29.21
CA THR A 151 -24.85 37.27 -29.69
C THR A 151 -25.67 38.31 -28.94
N ARG A 152 -25.09 39.03 -27.97
CA ARG A 152 -25.76 40.18 -27.32
C ARG A 152 -25.36 41.50 -27.99
N THR A 153 -25.88 41.72 -29.19
CA THR A 153 -25.89 43.03 -29.84
C THR A 153 -26.86 43.98 -29.09
N PRO A 154 -26.49 45.25 -28.85
CA PRO A 154 -27.32 46.18 -28.08
C PRO A 154 -28.40 46.84 -28.97
N GLU A 155 -29.66 46.48 -28.73
CA GLU A 155 -30.84 47.26 -29.14
C GLU A 155 -31.46 47.85 -27.85
N ARG A 156 -31.91 49.09 -27.74
CA ARG A 156 -31.94 50.23 -28.66
C ARG A 156 -32.35 51.44 -27.82
N GLU A 157 -31.89 52.62 -28.21
CA GLU A 157 -32.47 53.90 -27.83
C GLU A 157 -33.99 53.92 -27.98
N ARG A 158 -34.70 54.44 -26.97
CA ARG A 158 -35.66 55.55 -27.09
C ARG A 158 -36.26 55.95 -25.75
#